data_AF-A0A6G7J3M5-F1
#
_entry.id   AF-A0A6G7J3M5-F1
#
_cell.length_a   1.000
_cell.length_b   1.000
_cell.length_c   1.000
_cell.angle_alpha   90.00
_cell.angle_beta   90.00
_cell.angle_gamma   90.00
#
_symmetry.space_group_name_H-M   'P 1'
#
loop_
_entity.id
_entity.type
_entity.pdbx_description
1 polymer ?
#
loop_
_entity_poly.entity_id
_entity_poly.type
_entity_poly.pdbx_seq_one_letter_code
_entity_poly.pdbx_strand_id
1 'polypeptide(L)'
;MSEFFKAELKDRFLEYALERSDYFQIHTLYDEFLRPNYSLEYVQKLVHEILTYDVELLDVMGGNGLDVFMLASTASTQDFLDEGGFMNLYVKEEEKWDVFLGQLSGMPKLTKEEKKQIKKTAPDLKREKFMLVGLISAVAVSFLFTLISIFNETLLKPEYVPADEFERKMEQLREQYILENKRLQLDLREAQRVLDSLQE
;
A
#
# COMPACT_ATOMS: atom_id res chain seq x y z
N MET A 1 0.78 7.43 -0.59
CA MET A 1 -0.59 7.70 -0.09
C MET A 1 -0.49 8.77 0.98
N SER A 2 -1.40 9.75 1.01
CA SER A 2 -1.41 10.76 2.07
C SER A 2 -1.69 10.09 3.43
N GLU A 3 -1.08 10.59 4.51
CA GLU A 3 -1.34 10.12 5.88
C GLU A 3 -2.80 10.32 6.28
N PHE A 4 -3.45 11.38 5.78
CA PHE A 4 -4.89 11.60 5.88
C PHE A 4 -5.72 10.39 5.38
N PHE A 5 -5.41 9.88 4.18
CA PHE A 5 -6.13 8.73 3.62
C PHE A 5 -5.84 7.45 4.39
N LYS A 6 -4.67 7.33 5.02
CA LYS A 6 -4.39 6.20 5.90
C LYS A 6 -5.22 6.27 7.18
N ALA A 7 -5.37 7.46 7.76
CA ALA A 7 -6.22 7.69 8.93
C ALA A 7 -7.69 7.39 8.60
N GLU A 8 -8.20 7.89 7.47
CA GLU A 8 -9.55 7.58 6.98
C GLU A 8 -9.78 6.07 6.82
N LEU A 9 -8.79 5.37 6.25
CA LEU A 9 -8.90 3.95 5.98
C LEU A 9 -8.93 3.12 7.28
N LYS A 10 -8.21 3.56 8.32
CA LYS A 10 -8.25 2.95 9.65
C LYS A 10 -9.60 3.17 10.32
N ASP A 11 -10.17 4.37 10.21
CA ASP A 11 -11.48 4.66 10.79
C ASP A 11 -12.59 3.86 10.11
N ARG A 12 -12.64 3.85 8.77
CA ARG A 12 -13.62 3.03 8.05
C ARG A 12 -13.48 1.54 8.33
N PHE A 13 -12.24 1.09 8.57
CA PHE A 13 -11.99 -0.28 8.98
C PHE A 13 -12.57 -0.59 10.36
N LEU A 14 -12.44 0.33 11.32
CA LEU A 14 -13.07 0.20 12.63
C LEU A 14 -14.60 0.39 12.58
N GLU A 15 -15.14 1.23 11.70
CA GLU A 15 -16.60 1.34 11.53
C GLU A 15 -17.19 0.03 11.00
N TYR A 16 -16.53 -0.53 9.98
CA TYR A 16 -16.86 -1.84 9.44
C TYR A 16 -16.74 -2.95 10.49
N ALA A 17 -15.84 -2.79 11.47
CA ALA A 17 -15.70 -3.66 12.63
C ALA A 17 -16.96 -3.71 13.49
N LEU A 18 -17.50 -2.53 13.82
CA LEU A 18 -18.63 -2.38 14.72
C LEU A 18 -19.91 -2.95 14.12
N GLU A 19 -20.05 -2.90 12.80
CA GLU A 19 -21.24 -3.38 12.11
C GLU A 19 -21.31 -4.91 12.00
N ARG A 20 -20.20 -5.63 12.22
CA ARG A 20 -20.12 -7.09 12.07
C ARG A 20 -20.11 -7.80 13.43
N SER A 21 -20.75 -8.97 13.46
CA SER A 21 -20.83 -9.84 14.64
C SER A 21 -20.08 -11.16 14.48
N ASP A 22 -19.28 -11.33 13.41
CA ASP A 22 -18.62 -12.57 13.03
C ASP A 22 -17.08 -12.44 12.95
N TYR A 23 -16.38 -13.56 13.15
CA TYR A 23 -14.92 -13.65 13.01
C TYR A 23 -14.53 -13.71 11.54
N PHE A 24 -13.52 -12.95 11.12
CA PHE A 24 -12.99 -12.99 9.76
C PHE A 24 -11.46 -12.87 9.74
N GLN A 25 -10.86 -13.24 8.62
CA GLN A 25 -9.41 -13.25 8.45
C GLN A 25 -8.95 -11.99 7.71
N ILE A 26 -7.66 -11.65 7.81
CA ILE A 26 -7.04 -10.57 7.00
C ILE A 26 -7.33 -10.73 5.51
N HIS A 27 -7.39 -11.98 5.02
CA HIS A 27 -7.72 -12.28 3.63
C HIS A 27 -9.15 -11.84 3.26
N THR A 28 -10.11 -11.99 4.17
CA THR A 28 -11.49 -11.53 3.98
C THR A 28 -11.55 -10.00 3.87
N LEU A 29 -10.83 -9.31 4.75
CA LEU A 29 -10.72 -7.85 4.71
C LEU A 29 -10.08 -7.36 3.39
N TYR A 30 -9.05 -8.05 2.95
CA TYR A 30 -8.41 -7.77 1.67
C TYR A 30 -9.38 -7.95 0.50
N ASP A 31 -10.09 -9.07 0.46
CA ASP A 31 -10.98 -9.41 -0.65
C ASP A 31 -12.26 -8.57 -0.69
N GLU A 32 -12.82 -8.20 0.47
CA GLU A 32 -14.09 -7.46 0.54
C GLU A 32 -13.93 -5.93 0.49
N PHE A 33 -12.86 -5.38 1.08
CA PHE A 33 -12.76 -3.94 1.31
C PHE A 33 -11.66 -3.24 0.51
N LEU A 34 -10.59 -3.96 0.16
CA LEU A 34 -9.34 -3.34 -0.32
C LEU A 34 -8.94 -3.77 -1.74
N ARG A 35 -9.53 -4.83 -2.28
CA ARG A 35 -9.30 -5.25 -3.67
C ARG A 35 -10.03 -4.30 -4.66
N PRO A 36 -9.41 -3.92 -5.79
CA PRO A 36 -8.06 -4.27 -6.27
C PRO A 36 -6.99 -3.23 -5.91
N ASN A 37 -7.32 -2.20 -5.14
CA ASN A 37 -6.51 -0.99 -5.03
C ASN A 37 -5.32 -1.10 -4.06
N TYR A 38 -5.29 -2.13 -3.23
CA TYR A 38 -4.28 -2.35 -2.20
C TYR A 38 -3.73 -3.78 -2.27
N SER A 39 -2.63 -4.05 -1.58
CA SER A 39 -2.02 -5.38 -1.47
C SER A 39 -2.35 -6.04 -0.12
N LEU A 40 -2.30 -7.38 -0.06
CA LEU A 40 -2.49 -8.13 1.19
C LEU A 40 -1.49 -7.70 2.29
N GLU A 41 -0.24 -7.45 1.91
CA GLU A 41 0.81 -6.96 2.82
C GLU A 41 0.45 -5.61 3.44
N TYR A 42 -0.16 -4.71 2.67
CA TYR A 42 -0.62 -3.43 3.18
C TYR A 42 -1.72 -3.60 4.23
N VAL A 43 -2.61 -4.58 4.05
CA VAL A 43 -3.66 -4.90 5.02
C VAL A 43 -3.08 -5.41 6.33
N GLN A 44 -2.09 -6.31 6.26
CA GLN A 44 -1.37 -6.80 7.44
C GLN A 44 -0.69 -5.65 8.19
N LYS A 45 -0.05 -4.75 7.45
CA LYS A 45 0.58 -3.56 8.04
C LYS A 45 -0.45 -2.63 8.68
N LEU A 46 -1.60 -2.41 8.06
CA LEU A 46 -2.67 -1.57 8.58
C LEU A 46 -3.22 -2.12 9.91
N VAL A 47 -3.52 -3.41 9.97
CA VAL A 47 -3.99 -4.08 11.19
C VAL A 47 -2.93 -4.00 12.29
N HIS A 48 -1.66 -4.22 11.93
CA HIS A 48 -0.55 -4.09 12.87
C HIS A 48 -0.40 -2.65 13.41
N GLU A 49 -0.56 -1.63 12.57
CA GLU A 49 -0.49 -0.23 12.99
C GLU A 49 -1.62 0.15 13.96
N ILE A 50 -2.84 -0.39 13.77
CA ILE A 50 -3.96 -0.17 14.68
C ILE A 50 -3.69 -0.84 16.03
N LEU A 51 -3.29 -2.12 16.03
CA LEU A 51 -2.95 -2.86 17.26
C LEU A 51 -1.77 -2.24 18.02
N THR A 52 -0.82 -1.64 17.30
CA THR A 52 0.33 -0.96 17.91
C THR A 52 -0.11 0.34 18.60
N TYR A 53 -1.15 1.00 18.10
CA TYR A 53 -1.71 2.18 18.73
C TYR A 53 -2.49 1.81 20.00
N ASP A 54 -3.45 0.90 19.86
CA ASP A 54 -4.22 0.37 20.98
C ASP A 54 -4.69 -1.05 20.66
N VAL A 55 -4.34 -1.98 21.55
CA VAL A 55 -4.66 -3.40 21.43
C VAL A 55 -6.15 -3.64 21.73
N GLU A 56 -6.82 -2.75 22.46
CA GLU A 56 -8.24 -2.90 22.81
C GLU A 56 -9.19 -2.55 21.66
N LEU A 57 -8.67 -1.95 20.58
CA LEU A 57 -9.44 -1.62 19.36
C LEU A 57 -9.75 -2.85 18.50
N LEU A 58 -9.02 -3.96 18.69
CA LEU A 58 -9.14 -5.18 17.89
C LEU A 58 -8.88 -6.42 18.74
N ASP A 59 -9.78 -7.39 18.71
CA ASP A 59 -9.65 -8.62 19.50
C ASP A 59 -8.97 -9.71 18.65
N VAL A 60 -7.75 -10.07 19.02
CA VAL A 60 -6.93 -11.00 18.25
C VAL A 60 -7.01 -12.39 18.88
N MET A 61 -7.66 -13.34 18.20
CA MET A 61 -7.66 -14.74 18.61
C MET A 61 -6.59 -15.51 17.84
N GLY A 62 -5.45 -15.74 18.48
CA GLY A 62 -4.33 -16.50 17.93
C GLY A 62 -4.40 -17.99 18.28
N GLY A 63 -4.40 -18.86 17.25
CA GLY A 63 -4.24 -20.31 17.42
C GLY A 63 -3.86 -21.03 16.12
N ASN A 64 -2.78 -21.81 16.14
CA ASN A 64 -2.28 -22.66 15.02
C ASN A 64 -1.78 -21.92 13.75
N GLY A 65 -1.18 -20.75 13.87
CA GLY A 65 -0.41 -20.12 12.78
C GLY A 65 -1.24 -19.37 11.73
N LEU A 66 -2.53 -19.16 11.99
CA LEU A 66 -3.40 -18.22 11.27
C LEU A 66 -3.99 -17.28 12.30
N ASP A 67 -3.60 -16.01 12.24
CA ASP A 67 -4.20 -14.98 13.10
C ASP A 67 -5.64 -14.73 12.64
N VAL A 68 -6.60 -15.09 13.48
CA VAL A 68 -8.02 -14.80 13.27
C VAL A 68 -8.33 -13.56 14.07
N PHE A 69 -8.77 -12.52 13.39
CA PHE A 69 -9.09 -11.23 14.00
C PHE A 69 -10.59 -11.21 14.25
N MET A 70 -10.98 -11.05 15.51
CA MET A 70 -12.30 -10.54 15.84
C MET A 70 -12.15 -9.02 15.88
N LEU A 71 -12.74 -8.34 14.91
CA LEU A 71 -12.86 -6.88 14.96
C LEU A 71 -13.62 -6.58 16.28
N ALA A 72 -12.95 -5.94 17.24
CA ALA A 72 -13.50 -5.80 18.58
C ALA A 72 -14.72 -4.88 18.54
N SER A 73 -15.92 -5.46 18.60
CA SER A 73 -17.15 -4.75 18.93
C SER A 73 -17.18 -4.41 20.44
N THR A 74 -16.09 -3.83 20.92
CA THR A 74 -15.96 -3.33 22.31
C THR A 74 -16.50 -1.92 22.39
N ALA A 75 -17.05 -1.55 23.54
CA ALA A 75 -17.54 -0.20 23.78
C ALA A 75 -16.44 0.86 23.60
N SER A 76 -15.18 0.50 23.87
CA SER A 76 -14.02 1.38 23.67
C SER A 76 -13.79 1.76 22.21
N THR A 77 -13.98 0.82 21.27
CA THR A 77 -13.86 1.10 19.82
C THR A 77 -14.95 2.05 19.34
N GLN A 78 -16.17 1.90 19.88
CA GLN A 78 -17.29 2.79 19.54
C GLN A 78 -17.07 4.20 20.08
N ASP A 79 -16.68 4.33 21.35
CA ASP A 79 -16.36 5.63 21.94
C ASP A 79 -15.21 6.33 21.18
N PHE A 80 -14.17 5.59 20.77
CA PHE A 80 -13.06 6.12 19.98
C PHE A 80 -13.49 6.66 18.61
N LEU A 81 -14.38 5.95 17.91
CA LEU A 81 -14.91 6.37 16.63
C LEU A 81 -15.86 7.57 16.77
N ASP A 82 -16.70 7.60 17.81
CA ASP A 82 -17.59 8.72 18.12
C ASP A 82 -16.80 10.01 18.44
N GLU A 83 -15.61 9.87 19.03
CA GLU A 83 -14.65 10.96 19.23
C GLU A 83 -13.91 11.39 17.93
N GLY A 84 -14.18 10.73 16.81
CA GLY A 84 -13.66 11.05 15.47
C GLY A 84 -12.41 10.27 15.07
N GLY A 85 -12.04 9.23 15.82
CA GLY A 85 -11.04 8.22 15.44
C GLY A 85 -9.65 8.75 15.09
N PHE A 86 -8.95 8.00 14.24
CA PHE A 86 -7.64 8.35 13.70
C PHE A 86 -7.66 9.61 12.85
N MET A 87 -8.76 9.92 12.18
CA MET A 87 -8.92 11.12 11.37
C MET A 87 -8.82 12.39 12.23
N ASN A 88 -9.55 12.45 13.33
CA ASN A 88 -9.52 13.60 14.23
C ASN A 88 -8.15 13.74 14.91
N LEU A 89 -7.48 12.62 15.21
CA LEU A 89 -6.09 12.64 15.70
C LEU A 89 -5.13 13.26 14.66
N TYR A 90 -5.26 12.89 13.39
CA TYR A 90 -4.46 13.44 12.32
C TYR A 90 -4.71 14.94 12.14
N VAL A 91 -5.97 15.37 12.10
CA VAL A 91 -6.34 16.80 11.99
C VAL A 91 -5.77 17.60 13.15
N LYS A 92 -5.87 17.11 14.39
CA LYS A 92 -5.27 17.76 15.57
C LYS A 92 -3.74 17.84 15.48
N GLU A 93 -3.09 16.85 14.88
CA GLU A 93 -1.64 16.89 14.66
C GLU A 93 -1.27 17.93 13.60
N GLU A 94 -2.01 17.99 12.50
CA GLU A 94 -1.82 19.00 11.45
C GLU A 94 -2.04 20.42 11.99
N GLU A 95 -3.09 20.64 12.79
CA GLU A 95 -3.34 21.92 13.46
C GLU A 95 -2.20 22.30 14.40
N LYS A 96 -1.61 21.35 15.14
CA LYS A 96 -0.42 21.62 15.98
C LYS A 96 0.78 22.01 15.13
N TRP A 97 1.00 21.35 14.01
CA TRP A 97 2.06 21.69 13.07
C TRP A 97 1.84 23.08 12.47
N ASP A 98 0.62 23.44 12.10
CA ASP A 98 0.27 24.76 11.60
C ASP A 98 0.47 25.85 12.66
N VAL A 99 0.07 25.60 13.90
CA VAL A 99 0.33 26.51 15.02
C VAL A 99 1.83 26.68 15.26
N PHE A 100 2.60 25.59 15.24
CA PHE A 100 4.05 25.62 15.40
C PHE A 100 4.72 26.40 14.27
N LEU A 101 4.35 26.16 13.01
CA LEU A 101 4.84 26.90 11.85
C LEU A 101 4.40 28.37 11.89
N GLY A 102 3.20 28.65 12.38
CA GLY A 102 2.69 29.99 12.66
C GLY A 102 3.56 30.72 13.69
N GLN A 103 3.98 30.04 14.76
CA GLN A 103 4.88 30.60 15.77
C GLN A 103 6.31 30.80 15.22
N LEU A 104 6.83 29.87 14.41
CA LEU A 104 8.13 30.01 13.76
C LEU A 104 8.14 31.15 12.74
N SER A 105 7.06 31.34 11.99
CA SER A 105 6.90 32.44 11.03
C SER A 105 6.59 33.78 11.69
N GLY A 106 5.99 33.74 12.89
CA GLY A 106 5.79 34.86 13.80
C GLY A 106 7.05 35.31 14.55
N MET A 107 8.20 34.63 14.38
CA MET A 107 9.46 35.15 14.89
C MET A 107 9.68 36.56 14.31
N PRO A 108 9.97 37.58 15.16
CA PRO A 108 10.22 38.92 14.68
C PRO A 108 11.30 38.87 13.61
N LYS A 109 11.03 39.45 12.43
CA LYS A 109 12.07 39.62 11.41
C LYS A 109 13.22 40.36 12.07
N LEU A 110 14.32 39.64 12.33
CA LEU A 110 15.53 40.17 12.96
C LEU A 110 15.82 41.57 12.41
N THR A 111 15.86 42.55 13.31
CA THR A 111 16.13 43.93 12.94
C THR A 111 17.49 44.02 12.26
N LYS A 112 17.70 45.05 11.41
CA LYS A 112 18.95 45.20 10.64
C LYS A 112 20.20 45.21 11.54
N GLU A 113 20.04 45.55 12.82
CA GLU A 113 21.10 45.59 13.83
C GLU A 113 21.40 44.20 14.41
N GLU A 114 20.38 43.41 14.74
CA GLU A 114 20.55 42.01 15.20
C GLU A 114 21.18 41.15 14.11
N LYS A 115 20.78 41.33 12.83
CA LYS A 115 21.42 40.66 11.69
C LYS A 115 22.90 41.04 11.52
N LYS A 116 23.30 42.26 11.90
CA LYS A 116 24.70 42.71 11.85
C LYS A 116 25.52 42.10 12.98
N GLN A 117 24.95 41.89 14.16
CA GLN A 117 25.63 41.23 15.28
C GLN A 117 25.81 39.73 15.03
N ILE A 118 24.79 39.05 14.50
CA ILE A 118 24.88 37.62 14.14
C ILE A 118 25.93 37.39 13.03
N LYS A 119 25.99 38.28 12.01
CA LYS A 119 27.02 38.21 10.95
C LYS A 119 28.46 38.39 11.45
N LYS A 120 28.67 39.08 12.58
CA LYS A 120 30.01 39.28 13.18
C LYS A 120 30.47 38.10 14.03
N THR A 121 29.54 37.22 14.44
CA THR A 121 29.81 36.18 15.46
C THR A 121 29.69 34.75 14.91
N ALA A 122 29.20 34.56 13.68
CA ALA A 122 29.04 33.25 13.07
C ALA A 122 30.31 32.83 12.28
N PRO A 123 31.06 31.80 12.71
CA PRO A 123 32.10 31.20 11.88
C PRO A 123 31.46 30.41 10.72
N ASP A 124 32.00 30.60 9.53
CA ASP A 124 31.90 29.86 8.26
C ASP A 124 30.64 29.00 7.90
N LEU A 125 29.45 29.40 8.35
CA LEU A 125 28.16 28.75 8.04
C LEU A 125 27.82 28.69 6.54
N LYS A 126 28.60 29.36 5.68
CA LYS A 126 28.44 29.33 4.22
C LYS A 126 28.94 28.02 3.62
N ARG A 127 30.00 27.45 4.18
CA ARG A 127 30.61 26.22 3.67
C ARG A 127 29.74 25.00 3.97
N GLU A 128 29.17 24.94 5.17
CA GLU A 128 28.21 23.90 5.55
C GLU A 128 26.96 23.93 4.68
N LYS A 129 26.38 25.12 4.43
CA LYS A 129 25.23 25.25 3.52
C LYS A 129 25.55 24.80 2.09
N PHE A 130 26.76 25.08 1.60
CA PHE A 130 27.17 24.65 0.26
C PHE A 130 27.36 23.12 0.19
N MET A 131 27.94 22.51 1.23
CA MET A 131 28.03 21.04 1.33
C MET A 131 26.66 20.39 1.40
N LEU A 132 25.74 20.97 2.18
CA LEU A 132 24.40 20.41 2.38
C LEU A 132 23.57 20.47 1.09
N VAL A 133 23.67 21.58 0.34
CA VAL A 133 23.06 21.71 -0.99
C VAL A 133 23.69 20.73 -1.99
N GLY A 134 25.02 20.54 -1.93
CA GLY A 134 25.72 19.56 -2.78
C GLY A 134 25.31 18.11 -2.48
N LEU A 135 25.06 17.78 -1.21
CA LEU A 135 24.63 16.45 -0.81
C LEU A 135 23.19 16.18 -1.25
N ILE A 136 22.30 17.15 -1.10
CA ILE A 136 20.93 17.07 -1.61
C ILE A 136 20.92 16.92 -3.14
N SER A 137 21.76 17.69 -3.86
CA SER A 137 21.82 17.59 -5.31
C SER A 137 22.40 16.24 -5.79
N ALA A 138 23.39 15.68 -5.10
CA ALA A 138 23.94 14.36 -5.42
C ALA A 138 22.90 13.23 -5.24
N VAL A 139 22.08 13.31 -4.20
CA VAL A 139 20.97 12.37 -3.98
C VAL A 139 19.90 12.54 -5.06
N ALA A 140 19.53 13.78 -5.39
CA ALA A 140 18.54 14.07 -6.43
C ALA A 140 18.99 13.59 -7.81
N VAL A 141 20.27 13.77 -8.16
CA VAL A 141 20.83 13.30 -9.44
C VAL A 141 20.88 11.76 -9.48
N SER A 142 21.28 11.11 -8.38
CA SER A 142 21.26 9.64 -8.29
C SER A 142 19.85 9.08 -8.49
N PHE A 143 18.85 9.73 -7.90
CA PHE A 143 17.45 9.36 -8.04
C PHE A 143 16.89 9.61 -9.45
N LEU A 144 17.27 10.73 -10.09
CA LEU A 144 16.91 10.98 -11.48
C LEU A 144 17.52 9.93 -12.40
N PHE A 145 18.76 9.52 -12.16
CA PHE A 145 19.46 8.53 -12.95
C PHE A 145 18.79 7.15 -12.85
N THR A 146 18.39 6.73 -11.65
CA THR A 146 17.63 5.47 -11.47
C THR A 146 16.27 5.53 -12.15
N LEU A 147 15.54 6.64 -12.07
CA LEU A 147 14.28 6.80 -12.79
C LEU A 147 14.45 6.69 -14.31
N ILE A 148 15.46 7.37 -14.87
CA ILE A 148 15.77 7.30 -16.30
C ILE A 148 16.21 5.89 -16.72
N SER A 149 17.00 5.21 -15.88
CA SER A 149 17.46 3.84 -16.16
C SER A 149 16.29 2.85 -16.19
N ILE A 150 15.38 2.92 -15.20
CA ILE A 150 14.19 2.06 -15.16
C ILE A 150 13.31 2.34 -16.37
N PHE A 151 13.12 3.61 -16.73
CA PHE A 151 12.29 3.98 -17.88
C PHE A 151 12.90 3.50 -19.20
N ASN A 152 14.22 3.58 -19.36
CA ASN A 152 14.90 3.08 -20.55
C ASN A 152 14.92 1.54 -20.64
N GLU A 153 15.10 0.83 -19.52
CA GLU A 153 15.04 -0.65 -19.54
C GLU A 153 13.63 -1.17 -19.82
N THR A 154 12.60 -0.53 -19.25
CA THR A 154 11.21 -0.98 -19.42
C THR A 154 10.59 -0.59 -20.77
N LEU A 155 10.98 0.52 -21.39
CA LEU A 155 10.40 0.98 -22.67
C LEU A 155 11.29 0.77 -23.90
N LEU A 156 12.63 0.74 -23.79
CA LEU A 156 13.53 0.67 -24.96
C LEU A 156 14.19 -0.70 -25.20
N LYS A 157 14.10 -1.64 -24.25
CA LYS A 157 14.61 -3.02 -24.43
C LYS A 157 13.60 -4.07 -23.97
N PRO A 158 12.42 -4.19 -24.61
CA PRO A 158 11.75 -5.48 -24.56
C PRO A 158 12.72 -6.50 -25.17
N GLU A 159 12.98 -7.58 -24.46
CA GLU A 159 13.77 -8.71 -24.92
C GLU A 159 13.25 -9.11 -26.31
N TYR A 160 14.01 -8.79 -27.37
CA TYR A 160 13.61 -9.04 -28.75
C TYR A 160 13.64 -10.56 -28.95
N VAL A 161 12.49 -11.21 -28.74
CA VAL A 161 12.30 -12.60 -29.14
C VAL A 161 12.30 -12.58 -30.67
N PRO A 162 13.27 -13.23 -31.34
CA PRO A 162 13.28 -13.32 -32.79
C PRO A 162 11.94 -13.90 -33.27
N ALA A 163 11.36 -13.35 -34.33
CA ALA A 163 10.06 -13.76 -34.86
C ALA A 163 9.95 -15.30 -35.03
N ASP A 164 11.08 -15.92 -35.37
CA ASP A 164 11.27 -17.35 -35.55
C ASP A 164 10.96 -18.18 -34.28
N GLU A 165 11.38 -17.70 -33.10
CA GLU A 165 11.10 -18.38 -31.82
C GLU A 165 9.64 -18.20 -31.40
N PHE A 166 9.06 -17.05 -31.72
CA PHE A 166 7.65 -16.77 -31.46
C PHE A 166 6.75 -17.66 -32.32
N GLU A 167 7.02 -17.76 -33.62
CA GLU A 167 6.30 -18.64 -34.53
C GLU A 167 6.39 -20.10 -34.08
N ARG A 168 7.59 -20.55 -33.67
CA ARG A 168 7.76 -21.93 -33.18
C ARG A 168 6.94 -22.21 -31.92
N LYS A 169 6.88 -21.28 -30.97
CA LYS A 169 6.04 -21.42 -29.76
C LYS A 169 4.55 -21.40 -30.10
N MET A 170 4.13 -20.55 -31.05
CA MET A 170 2.76 -20.49 -31.51
C MET A 170 2.31 -21.78 -32.20
N GLU A 171 3.18 -22.39 -33.01
CA GLU A 171 2.93 -23.68 -33.65
C GLU A 171 2.76 -24.80 -32.62
N GLN A 172 3.66 -24.86 -31.63
CA GLN A 172 3.58 -25.83 -30.52
C GLN A 172 2.27 -25.67 -29.73
N LEU A 173 1.86 -24.43 -29.45
CA LEU A 173 0.61 -24.16 -28.75
C LEU A 173 -0.59 -24.64 -29.57
N ARG A 174 -0.58 -24.40 -30.89
CA ARG A 174 -1.65 -24.80 -31.80
C ARG A 174 -1.78 -26.32 -31.89
N GLU A 175 -0.66 -27.05 -31.95
CA GLU A 175 -0.66 -28.51 -31.93
C GLU A 175 -1.24 -29.08 -30.63
N GLN A 176 -0.87 -28.50 -29.48
CA GLN A 176 -1.44 -28.87 -28.18
C GLN A 176 -2.97 -28.69 -28.16
N TYR A 177 -3.48 -27.55 -28.61
CA TYR A 177 -4.93 -27.30 -28.69
C TYR A 177 -5.67 -28.28 -29.59
N ILE A 178 -5.07 -28.72 -30.70
CA ILE A 178 -5.69 -29.70 -31.61
C ILE A 178 -5.76 -31.08 -30.95
N LEU A 179 -4.69 -31.49 -30.27
CA LEU A 179 -4.64 -32.76 -29.55
C LEU A 179 -5.66 -32.79 -28.41
N GLU A 180 -5.74 -31.71 -27.63
CA GLU A 180 -6.69 -31.58 -26.52
C GLU A 180 -8.14 -31.60 -27.01
N ASN A 181 -8.46 -30.90 -28.10
CA ASN A 181 -9.80 -30.98 -28.71
C ASN A 181 -10.17 -32.38 -29.17
N LYS A 182 -9.25 -33.13 -29.77
CA LYS A 182 -9.51 -34.52 -30.18
C LYS A 182 -9.78 -35.42 -28.98
N ARG A 183 -9.02 -35.24 -27.89
CA ARG A 183 -9.22 -35.96 -26.64
C ARG A 183 -10.60 -35.66 -26.06
N LEU A 184 -10.95 -34.38 -25.92
CA LEU A 184 -12.25 -33.96 -25.41
C LEU A 184 -13.42 -34.50 -26.27
N GLN A 185 -13.26 -34.55 -27.59
CA GLN A 185 -14.27 -35.14 -28.48
C GLN A 185 -14.44 -36.65 -28.28
N LEU A 186 -13.37 -37.38 -27.96
CA LEU A 186 -13.45 -38.81 -27.64
C LEU A 186 -14.14 -39.01 -26.29
N ASP A 187 -13.75 -38.25 -25.27
CA ASP A 187 -14.33 -38.31 -23.93
C ASP A 187 -15.84 -38.00 -23.97
N LEU A 188 -16.25 -37.01 -24.79
CA LEU A 188 -17.66 -36.69 -25.01
C LEU A 188 -18.43 -37.85 -25.68
N ARG A 189 -17.85 -38.50 -26.69
CA ARG A 189 -18.51 -39.66 -27.35
C ARG A 189 -18.64 -40.85 -26.41
N GLU A 190 -17.63 -41.08 -25.57
CA GLU A 190 -17.66 -42.16 -24.59
C GLU A 190 -18.73 -41.89 -23.52
N ALA A 191 -18.76 -40.68 -22.97
CA ALA A 191 -19.80 -40.26 -22.03
C ALA A 191 -21.22 -40.37 -22.65
N GLN A 192 -21.37 -40.01 -23.93
CA GLN A 192 -22.65 -40.12 -24.61
C GLN A 192 -23.09 -41.57 -24.82
N ARG A 193 -22.17 -42.49 -25.18
CA ARG A 193 -22.48 -43.93 -25.25
C ARG A 193 -22.89 -44.52 -23.91
N VAL A 194 -22.24 -44.10 -22.82
CA VAL A 194 -22.61 -44.52 -21.47
C VAL A 194 -24.01 -44.05 -21.12
N LEU A 195 -24.34 -42.78 -21.42
CA LEU A 195 -25.69 -42.24 -21.22
C LEU A 195 -26.74 -43.00 -22.03
N ASP A 196 -26.49 -43.26 -23.32
CA ASP A 196 -27.40 -44.00 -24.19
C ASP A 196 -27.63 -45.43 -23.65
N SER A 197 -26.59 -46.09 -23.11
CA SER A 197 -26.69 -47.43 -22.51
C SER A 197 -27.45 -47.51 -21.18
N LEU A 198 -27.63 -46.38 -20.50
CA LEU A 198 -28.43 -46.27 -19.26
C LEU A 198 -29.90 -45.92 -19.54
N GLN A 199 -30.23 -45.61 -20.80
CA GLN A 199 -31.56 -45.19 -21.23
C GLN A 199 -32.34 -46.32 -21.93
N GLU A 200 -31.68 -47.42 -22.29
CA GLU A 200 -32.28 -48.74 -22.62
C GLU A 200 -32.53 -49.59 -21.36
#